data_AF-A0A2E4CDS0-F1
#
_entry.id   AF-A0A2E4CDS0-F1
#
_cell.length_a   1.000
_cell.length_b   1.000
_cell.length_c   1.000
_cell.angle_alpha   90.00
_cell.angle_beta   90.00
_cell.angle_gamma   90.00
#
_symmetry.space_group_name_H-M   'P 1'
#
loop_
_entity.id
_entity.type
_entity.pdbx_description
1 polymer ?
#
loop_
_entity_poly.entity_id
_entity_poly.type
_entity_poly.pdbx_seq_one_letter_code
_entity_poly.pdbx_strand_id
1 'polypeptide(L)'
;MVNELATELFLKSTARAKQLGCRIESVAGAQILDAGVNTRGSLQAGRVLAQLCMGGLAEIALLPADPTLLISNNLVQVLTNDAVMACLGSQYAGWPVSTDDYFAMGSGPMRLYRGREETLLHLKLSEEGKGPIVGILESETLPTVSAVELIAQECGVPTTELRLAVAPSTCIAGSYQVVARSIETAMHKLHALKFDVNKITSATGTAPLPPPAKTGDTVGGIGRTNDAMLYGATVTFWVDASDEEIEAVASDVPSCSSRDYGRPFATIFKDYEYDFYKVDPLLFSPASVTIHSLQSGNTWSHGQIDTDILRQSFVSK
;
A
#
# COMPACT_ATOMS: atom_id res chain seq x y z
N MET A 1 -16.42 -8.04 -8.58
CA MET A 1 -16.48 -8.59 -7.21
C MET A 1 -15.68 -7.75 -6.23
N VAL A 2 -14.42 -7.41 -6.52
CA VAL A 2 -13.55 -6.61 -5.64
C VAL A 2 -14.07 -5.18 -5.50
N ASN A 3 -14.47 -4.53 -6.60
CA ASN A 3 -15.09 -3.20 -6.52
C ASN A 3 -16.42 -3.21 -5.75
N GLU A 4 -17.20 -4.29 -5.80
CA GLU A 4 -18.48 -4.41 -5.08
C GLU A 4 -18.22 -4.47 -3.56
N LEU A 5 -17.29 -5.31 -3.11
CA LEU A 5 -16.87 -5.40 -1.72
C LEU A 5 -16.31 -4.06 -1.20
N ALA A 6 -15.44 -3.43 -1.99
CA ALA A 6 -14.89 -2.12 -1.66
C ALA A 6 -16.00 -1.04 -1.61
N THR A 7 -16.99 -1.11 -2.52
CA THR A 7 -18.13 -0.18 -2.54
C THR A 7 -18.97 -0.33 -1.28
N GLU A 8 -19.29 -1.55 -0.86
CA GLU A 8 -19.99 -1.76 0.41
C GLU A 8 -19.22 -1.18 1.59
N LEU A 9 -17.92 -1.42 1.65
CA LEU A 9 -17.06 -0.88 2.70
C LEU A 9 -17.02 0.65 2.66
N PHE A 10 -16.93 1.25 1.47
CA PHE A 10 -16.94 2.70 1.29
C PHE A 10 -18.26 3.30 1.79
N LEU A 11 -19.40 2.73 1.41
CA LEU A 11 -20.72 3.18 1.86
C LEU A 11 -20.89 3.04 3.38
N LYS A 12 -20.46 1.91 3.95
CA LYS A 12 -20.45 1.71 5.41
C LYS A 12 -19.53 2.69 6.13
N SER A 13 -18.47 3.17 5.48
CA SER A 13 -17.50 4.10 6.05
C SER A 13 -17.97 5.55 5.97
N THR A 14 -18.53 5.95 4.83
CA THR A 14 -19.12 7.28 4.64
C THR A 14 -20.29 7.53 5.59
N ALA A 15 -21.15 6.54 5.84
CA ALA A 15 -22.24 6.63 6.83
C ALA A 15 -21.77 7.01 8.25
N ARG A 16 -20.49 6.80 8.57
CA ARG A 16 -19.87 7.13 9.87
C ARG A 16 -18.63 8.03 9.72
N ALA A 17 -18.49 8.76 8.61
CA ALA A 17 -17.30 9.55 8.31
C ALA A 17 -16.87 10.47 9.47
N LYS A 18 -17.83 11.15 10.12
CA LYS A 18 -17.56 12.01 11.27
C LYS A 18 -16.93 11.27 12.45
N GLN A 19 -17.34 10.04 12.74
CA GLN A 19 -16.77 9.22 13.82
C GLN A 19 -15.34 8.77 13.48
N LEU A 20 -15.06 8.56 12.20
CA LEU A 20 -13.73 8.24 11.69
C LEU A 20 -12.80 9.47 11.62
N GLY A 21 -13.30 10.67 11.92
CA GLY A 21 -12.55 11.92 11.76
C GLY A 21 -12.39 12.35 10.31
N CYS A 22 -13.24 11.85 9.40
CA CYS A 22 -13.26 12.15 7.97
C CYS A 22 -14.46 13.05 7.61
N ARG A 23 -14.47 13.57 6.37
CA ARG A 23 -15.67 14.16 5.75
C ARG A 23 -15.93 13.57 4.37
N ILE A 24 -17.16 13.76 3.89
CA ILE A 24 -17.55 13.44 2.53
C ILE A 24 -17.62 14.75 1.75
N GLU A 25 -17.04 14.76 0.57
CA GLU A 25 -17.06 15.86 -0.39
C GLU A 25 -17.65 15.36 -1.72
N SER A 26 -18.00 16.30 -2.59
CA SER A 26 -18.34 15.98 -3.98
C SER A 26 -17.58 16.86 -4.95
N VAL A 27 -17.00 16.22 -5.97
CA VAL A 27 -16.26 16.87 -7.05
C VAL A 27 -16.72 16.25 -8.36
N ALA A 28 -17.23 17.06 -9.29
CA ALA A 28 -17.77 16.60 -10.58
C ALA A 28 -18.80 15.44 -10.47
N GLY A 29 -19.54 15.34 -9.36
CA GLY A 29 -20.48 14.25 -9.09
C GLY A 29 -19.89 13.00 -8.42
N ALA A 30 -18.56 12.85 -8.38
CA ALA A 30 -17.90 11.83 -7.58
C ALA A 30 -18.11 12.09 -6.08
N GLN A 31 -18.12 11.03 -5.28
CA GLN A 31 -18.05 11.16 -3.82
C GLN A 31 -16.63 10.94 -3.35
N ILE A 32 -16.13 11.87 -2.54
CA ILE A 32 -14.76 11.84 -2.03
C ILE A 32 -14.80 11.70 -0.51
N LEU A 33 -14.18 10.65 0.03
CA LEU A 33 -13.91 10.50 1.47
C LEU A 33 -12.57 11.18 1.77
N ASP A 34 -12.62 12.41 2.27
CA ASP A 34 -11.45 13.14 2.78
C ASP A 34 -11.08 12.58 4.17
N ALA A 35 -9.98 11.82 4.21
CA ALA A 35 -9.48 11.16 5.40
C ALA A 35 -8.21 11.81 5.96
N GLY A 36 -7.81 12.99 5.45
CA GLY A 36 -6.59 13.64 5.92
C GLY A 36 -6.14 14.93 5.26
N VAL A 37 -6.83 15.41 4.22
CA VAL A 37 -6.48 16.65 3.52
C VAL A 37 -6.98 17.86 4.31
N ASN A 38 -8.30 17.94 4.51
CA ASN A 38 -8.92 19.00 5.32
C ASN A 38 -9.47 18.47 6.64
N THR A 39 -9.10 17.24 6.99
CA THR A 39 -9.60 16.54 8.17
C THR A 39 -8.44 15.95 8.96
N ARG A 40 -8.68 15.66 10.24
CA ARG A 40 -7.66 15.04 11.09
C ARG A 40 -7.43 13.56 10.73
N GLY A 41 -8.43 12.90 10.15
CA GLY A 41 -8.45 11.45 10.03
C GLY A 41 -8.42 10.76 11.40
N SER A 42 -8.12 9.47 11.38
CA SER A 42 -7.88 8.66 12.58
C SER A 42 -7.18 7.36 12.21
N LEU A 43 -6.75 6.59 13.22
CA LEU A 43 -6.27 5.21 13.00
C LEU A 43 -7.36 4.32 12.38
N GLN A 44 -8.62 4.53 12.76
CA GLN A 44 -9.74 3.79 12.17
C GLN A 44 -9.96 4.17 10.70
N ALA A 45 -9.82 5.46 10.35
CA ALA A 45 -9.83 5.90 8.97
C ALA A 45 -8.67 5.29 8.17
N GLY A 46 -7.47 5.25 8.74
CA GLY A 46 -6.31 4.57 8.15
C GLY A 46 -6.55 3.09 7.86
N ARG A 47 -7.15 2.37 8.82
CA ARG A 47 -7.58 0.98 8.61
C ARG A 47 -8.58 0.85 7.47
N VAL A 48 -9.60 1.74 7.41
CA VAL A 48 -10.57 1.75 6.31
C VAL A 48 -9.88 1.99 4.97
N LEU A 49 -8.97 2.96 4.87
CA LEU A 49 -8.22 3.22 3.63
C LEU A 49 -7.42 1.99 3.20
N ALA A 50 -6.73 1.34 4.13
CA ALA A 50 -5.98 0.12 3.84
C ALA A 50 -6.88 -1.02 3.33
N GLN A 51 -8.04 -1.23 3.96
CA GLN A 51 -9.02 -2.23 3.53
C GLN A 51 -9.61 -1.91 2.16
N LEU A 52 -9.90 -0.63 1.86
CA LEU A 52 -10.34 -0.19 0.54
C LEU A 52 -9.24 -0.40 -0.51
N CYS A 53 -7.97 -0.11 -0.17
CA CYS A 53 -6.84 -0.38 -1.07
C CYS A 53 -6.76 -1.86 -1.43
N MET A 54 -6.96 -2.76 -0.46
CA MET A 54 -6.97 -4.21 -0.68
C MET A 54 -8.31 -4.76 -1.19
N GLY A 55 -9.25 -3.89 -1.58
CA GLY A 55 -10.52 -4.33 -2.17
C GLY A 55 -11.46 -5.09 -1.21
N GLY A 56 -11.23 -4.99 0.10
CA GLY A 56 -11.96 -5.76 1.12
C GLY A 56 -11.50 -7.22 1.26
N LEU A 57 -10.39 -7.61 0.63
CA LEU A 57 -9.87 -8.99 0.62
C LEU A 57 -8.82 -9.26 1.71
N ALA A 58 -8.79 -8.44 2.76
CA ALA A 58 -7.81 -8.56 3.83
C ALA A 58 -8.37 -8.20 5.20
N GLU A 59 -7.87 -8.90 6.22
CA GLU A 59 -8.03 -8.52 7.61
C GLU A 59 -6.87 -7.61 8.02
N ILE A 60 -7.20 -6.48 8.65
CA ILE A 60 -6.22 -5.46 9.03
C ILE A 60 -6.45 -5.06 10.48
N ALA A 61 -5.40 -5.15 11.29
CA ALA A 61 -5.44 -4.85 12.71
C ALA A 61 -4.28 -3.95 13.13
N LEU A 62 -4.52 -3.12 14.14
CA LEU A 62 -3.46 -2.41 14.86
C LEU A 62 -3.18 -3.20 16.13
N LEU A 63 -1.93 -3.65 16.29
CA LEU A 63 -1.50 -4.47 17.42
C LEU A 63 -0.38 -3.76 18.19
N PRO A 64 -0.19 -4.07 19.49
CA PRO A 64 0.99 -3.63 20.20
C PRO A 64 2.26 -4.19 19.55
N ALA A 65 3.32 -3.38 19.55
CA ALA A 65 4.64 -3.75 19.04
C ALA A 65 5.68 -3.70 20.18
N ASP A 66 6.81 -4.39 20.01
CA ASP A 66 7.98 -4.20 20.87
C ASP A 66 8.68 -2.88 20.48
N PRO A 67 8.61 -1.83 21.31
CA PRO A 67 9.20 -0.54 20.98
C PRO A 67 10.73 -0.55 21.00
N THR A 68 11.35 -1.56 21.60
CA THR A 68 12.83 -1.69 21.60
C THR A 68 13.35 -2.16 20.26
N LEU A 69 12.58 -3.00 19.56
CA LEU A 69 12.90 -3.54 18.24
C LEU A 69 12.41 -2.63 17.11
N LEU A 70 11.20 -2.11 17.23
CA LEU A 70 10.50 -1.45 16.12
C LEU A 70 10.44 0.08 16.24
N ILE A 71 10.88 0.64 17.36
CA ILE A 71 10.85 2.09 17.65
C ILE A 71 9.42 2.67 17.50
N SER A 72 8.42 1.80 17.64
CA SER A 72 7.01 2.14 17.67
C SER A 72 6.32 1.22 18.67
N ASN A 73 5.31 1.76 19.37
CA ASN A 73 4.47 0.98 20.28
C ASN A 73 3.36 0.22 19.54
N ASN A 74 3.17 0.49 18.24
CA ASN A 74 2.12 -0.13 17.45
C ASN A 74 2.66 -0.64 16.11
N LEU A 75 2.11 -1.75 15.66
CA LEU A 75 2.31 -2.27 14.32
C LEU A 75 0.97 -2.51 13.63
N VAL A 76 0.96 -2.39 12.30
CA VAL A 76 -0.16 -2.79 11.47
C VAL A 76 0.07 -4.24 11.06
N GLN A 77 -0.86 -5.12 11.40
CA GLN A 77 -0.93 -6.49 10.89
C GLN A 77 -1.91 -6.55 9.73
N VAL A 78 -1.53 -7.30 8.70
CA VAL A 78 -2.33 -7.60 7.52
C VAL A 78 -2.35 -9.11 7.32
N LEU A 79 -3.51 -9.66 7.00
CA LEU A 79 -3.70 -11.06 6.60
C LEU A 79 -4.55 -11.09 5.34
N THR A 80 -4.15 -11.89 4.35
CA THR A 80 -4.98 -12.16 3.17
C THR A 80 -4.77 -13.59 2.66
N ASN A 81 -5.84 -14.16 2.12
CA ASN A 81 -5.84 -15.46 1.42
C ASN A 81 -6.00 -15.30 -0.09
N ASP A 82 -6.00 -14.06 -0.59
CA ASP A 82 -6.08 -13.74 -2.02
C ASP A 82 -5.04 -12.66 -2.35
N ALA A 83 -3.77 -13.00 -2.09
CA ALA A 83 -2.69 -12.04 -2.12
C ALA A 83 -2.50 -11.41 -3.51
N VAL A 84 -2.68 -12.17 -4.60
CA VAL A 84 -2.55 -11.67 -5.97
C VAL A 84 -3.58 -10.56 -6.24
N MET A 85 -4.86 -10.83 -5.98
CA MET A 85 -5.91 -9.85 -6.23
C MET A 85 -5.85 -8.68 -5.25
N ALA A 86 -5.73 -8.98 -3.94
CA ALA A 86 -5.71 -7.97 -2.90
C ALA A 86 -4.52 -7.02 -3.03
N CYS A 87 -3.33 -7.55 -3.31
CA CYS A 87 -2.11 -6.75 -3.38
C CYS A 87 -1.86 -6.16 -4.77
N LEU A 88 -1.64 -7.00 -5.79
CA LEU A 88 -1.20 -6.55 -7.11
C LEU A 88 -2.37 -6.04 -7.97
N GLY A 89 -3.52 -6.69 -7.85
CA GLY A 89 -4.76 -6.29 -8.52
C GLY A 89 -5.34 -4.98 -7.99
N SER A 90 -5.31 -4.79 -6.67
CA SER A 90 -5.98 -3.68 -6.00
C SER A 90 -5.00 -2.75 -5.27
N GLN A 91 -4.31 -3.21 -4.22
CA GLN A 91 -3.57 -2.34 -3.31
C GLN A 91 -2.44 -1.56 -3.98
N TYR A 92 -1.68 -2.18 -4.88
CA TYR A 92 -0.49 -1.60 -5.50
C TYR A 92 -0.79 -0.21 -6.09
N ALA A 93 0.08 0.74 -5.78
CA ALA A 93 -0.04 2.13 -6.22
C ALA A 93 0.50 2.31 -7.65
N GLY A 94 -0.06 1.56 -8.59
CA GLY A 94 0.45 1.48 -9.96
C GLY A 94 -0.03 2.57 -10.91
N TRP A 95 -0.97 3.43 -10.51
CA TRP A 95 -1.54 4.45 -11.39
C TRP A 95 -1.13 5.87 -10.98
N PRO A 96 -0.16 6.50 -11.68
CA PRO A 96 0.07 7.94 -11.53
C PRO A 96 -1.08 8.71 -12.19
N VAL A 97 -2.00 9.26 -11.38
CA VAL A 97 -3.09 10.13 -11.87
C VAL A 97 -2.51 11.52 -12.03
N SER A 98 -2.36 11.98 -13.28
CA SER A 98 -1.71 13.26 -13.59
C SER A 98 -2.56 14.08 -14.57
N THR A 99 -2.84 15.32 -14.18
CA THR A 99 -3.38 16.40 -15.02
C THR A 99 -2.50 17.63 -14.87
N ASP A 100 -2.79 18.71 -15.61
CA ASP A 100 -2.03 19.96 -15.53
C ASP A 100 -2.06 20.60 -14.12
N ASP A 101 -3.08 20.28 -13.32
CA ASP A 101 -3.40 20.88 -12.02
C ASP A 101 -3.45 19.88 -10.85
N TYR A 102 -3.17 18.59 -11.08
CA TYR A 102 -3.27 17.57 -10.05
C TYR A 102 -2.31 16.39 -10.31
N PHE A 103 -1.71 15.88 -9.23
CA PHE A 103 -0.92 14.65 -9.24
C PHE A 103 -1.22 13.83 -7.99
N ALA A 104 -1.44 12.52 -8.15
CA ALA A 104 -1.53 11.58 -7.04
C ALA A 104 -1.18 10.16 -7.48
N MET A 105 -0.68 9.36 -6.54
CA MET A 105 -0.57 7.91 -6.74
C MET A 105 -1.92 7.26 -6.44
N GLY A 106 -2.47 6.61 -7.46
CA GLY A 106 -3.74 5.89 -7.45
C GLY A 106 -3.55 4.42 -7.09
N SER A 107 -4.34 3.97 -6.12
CA SER A 107 -4.46 2.59 -5.64
C SER A 107 -5.92 2.14 -5.59
N GLY A 108 -6.14 0.87 -5.28
CA GLY A 108 -7.47 0.31 -5.07
C GLY A 108 -8.07 -0.31 -6.33
N PRO A 109 -9.28 -0.87 -6.20
CA PRO A 109 -9.85 -1.73 -7.22
C PRO A 109 -10.29 -0.98 -8.49
N MET A 110 -10.32 0.37 -8.51
CA MET A 110 -10.49 1.15 -9.75
C MET A 110 -9.46 0.81 -10.81
N ARG A 111 -8.25 0.37 -10.40
CA ARG A 111 -7.18 -0.03 -11.31
C ARG A 111 -7.58 -1.21 -12.21
N LEU A 112 -8.41 -2.13 -11.70
CA LEU A 112 -8.90 -3.29 -12.45
C LEU A 112 -9.82 -2.89 -13.62
N TYR A 113 -10.55 -1.79 -13.49
CA TYR A 113 -11.36 -1.22 -14.58
C TYR A 113 -10.51 -0.53 -15.64
N ARG A 114 -9.42 0.12 -15.20
CA ARG A 114 -8.47 0.74 -16.12
C ARG A 114 -7.68 -0.31 -16.90
N GLY A 115 -7.16 -1.33 -16.22
CA GLY A 115 -6.54 -2.52 -16.83
C GLY A 115 -5.28 -2.25 -17.66
N ARG A 116 -4.52 -1.19 -17.38
CA ARG A 116 -3.39 -0.74 -18.24
C ARG A 116 -2.00 -1.00 -17.67
N GLU A 117 -1.86 -1.26 -16.37
CA GLU A 117 -0.53 -1.49 -15.79
C GLU A 117 0.04 -2.84 -16.23
N GLU A 118 1.35 -2.90 -16.48
CA GLU A 118 2.04 -4.13 -16.93
C GLU A 118 1.79 -5.31 -15.99
N THR A 119 1.80 -5.08 -14.68
CA THR A 119 1.49 -6.10 -13.67
C THR A 119 0.09 -6.68 -13.84
N LEU A 120 -0.91 -5.85 -14.11
CA LEU A 120 -2.29 -6.31 -14.34
C LEU A 120 -2.39 -7.11 -15.64
N LEU A 121 -1.77 -6.62 -16.71
CA LEU A 121 -1.76 -7.29 -18.02
C LEU A 121 -1.07 -8.65 -17.95
N HIS A 122 0.10 -8.72 -17.31
CA HIS A 122 0.87 -9.95 -17.15
C HIS A 122 0.10 -10.99 -16.33
N LEU A 123 -0.54 -10.57 -15.23
CA LEU A 123 -1.34 -11.44 -14.36
C LEU A 123 -2.78 -11.64 -14.85
N LYS A 124 -3.17 -11.01 -15.97
CA LYS A 124 -4.53 -11.05 -16.55
C LYS A 124 -5.61 -10.65 -15.54
N LEU A 125 -5.33 -9.61 -14.75
CA LEU A 125 -6.25 -9.08 -13.75
C LEU A 125 -7.03 -7.90 -14.34
N SER A 126 -8.36 -8.03 -14.40
CA SER A 126 -9.26 -6.96 -14.80
C SER A 126 -10.64 -7.14 -14.16
N GLU A 127 -11.40 -6.06 -14.08
CA GLU A 127 -12.82 -6.09 -13.78
C GLU A 127 -13.58 -5.23 -14.78
N GLU A 128 -14.78 -5.67 -15.12
CA GLU A 128 -15.75 -4.92 -15.92
C GLU A 128 -17.11 -5.00 -15.22
N GLY A 129 -17.95 -3.98 -15.41
CA GLY A 129 -19.28 -4.01 -14.82
C GLY A 129 -19.96 -2.66 -14.82
N LYS A 130 -21.15 -2.63 -14.18
CA LYS A 130 -21.94 -1.42 -13.95
C LYS A 130 -22.00 -1.16 -12.45
N GLY A 131 -21.90 0.10 -12.06
CA GLY A 131 -22.01 0.53 -10.68
C GLY A 131 -20.75 1.22 -10.17
N PRO A 132 -20.69 1.52 -8.86
CA PRO A 132 -19.64 2.35 -8.32
C PRO A 132 -18.28 1.66 -8.37
N ILE A 133 -17.23 2.46 -8.61
CA ILE A 133 -15.84 2.01 -8.54
C ILE A 133 -15.10 2.76 -7.44
N VAL A 134 -14.21 2.06 -6.76
CA VAL A 134 -13.50 2.59 -5.59
C VAL A 134 -12.03 2.82 -5.88
N GLY A 135 -11.58 4.04 -5.61
CA GLY A 135 -10.18 4.46 -5.78
C GLY A 135 -9.62 5.11 -4.52
N ILE A 136 -8.32 4.96 -4.30
CA ILE A 136 -7.60 5.64 -3.22
C ILE A 136 -6.49 6.49 -3.84
N LEU A 137 -6.41 7.74 -3.42
CA LEU A 137 -5.42 8.70 -3.88
C LEU A 137 -4.55 9.13 -2.70
N GLU A 138 -3.24 8.91 -2.81
CA GLU A 138 -2.27 9.52 -1.90
C GLU A 138 -1.94 10.92 -2.40
N SER A 139 -2.48 11.94 -1.72
CA SER A 139 -2.34 13.35 -2.12
C SER A 139 -2.52 14.33 -0.96
N GLU A 140 -1.83 15.46 -1.05
CA GLU A 140 -1.96 16.62 -0.15
C GLU A 140 -3.18 17.50 -0.48
N THR A 141 -3.85 17.26 -1.62
CA THR A 141 -5.06 17.98 -2.02
C THR A 141 -6.17 17.02 -2.44
N LEU A 142 -7.42 17.49 -2.41
CA LEU A 142 -8.52 16.73 -3.02
C LEU A 142 -8.37 16.71 -4.55
N PRO A 143 -8.87 15.68 -5.24
CA PRO A 143 -8.84 15.62 -6.70
C PRO A 143 -9.62 16.80 -7.28
N THR A 144 -9.05 17.39 -8.33
CA THR A 144 -9.68 18.43 -9.14
C THR A 144 -10.75 17.82 -10.06
N VAL A 145 -11.55 18.68 -10.71
CA VAL A 145 -12.55 18.22 -11.70
C VAL A 145 -11.88 17.46 -12.84
N SER A 146 -10.78 17.98 -13.38
CA SER A 146 -9.98 17.34 -14.42
C SER A 146 -9.47 15.95 -14.01
N ALA A 147 -8.99 15.80 -12.76
CA ALA A 147 -8.54 14.51 -12.25
C ALA A 147 -9.69 13.50 -12.12
N VAL A 148 -10.85 13.94 -11.63
CA VAL A 148 -12.06 13.09 -11.52
C VAL A 148 -12.54 12.65 -12.90
N GLU A 149 -12.60 13.57 -13.86
CA GLU A 149 -12.99 13.27 -15.25
C GLU A 149 -12.01 12.31 -15.93
N LEU A 150 -10.70 12.49 -15.73
CA LEU A 150 -9.67 11.57 -16.21
C LEU A 150 -9.88 10.16 -15.66
N ILE A 151 -10.04 10.01 -14.34
CA ILE A 151 -10.25 8.70 -13.71
C ILE A 151 -11.51 8.03 -14.28
N ALA A 152 -12.61 8.78 -14.37
CA ALA A 152 -13.88 8.29 -14.90
C ALA A 152 -13.72 7.79 -16.35
N GLN A 153 -13.07 8.60 -17.20
CA GLN A 153 -12.81 8.27 -18.60
C GLN A 153 -11.94 7.03 -18.74
N GLU A 154 -10.83 6.93 -17.99
CA GLU A 154 -9.91 5.78 -18.10
C GLU A 154 -10.49 4.48 -17.56
N CYS A 155 -11.40 4.56 -16.57
CA CYS A 155 -12.14 3.42 -16.05
C CYS A 155 -13.43 3.11 -16.83
N GLY A 156 -13.82 3.93 -17.82
CA GLY A 156 -15.02 3.71 -18.63
C GLY A 156 -16.35 3.86 -17.88
N VAL A 157 -16.39 4.70 -16.82
CA VAL A 157 -17.59 4.93 -16.00
C VAL A 157 -17.94 6.43 -15.94
N PRO A 158 -19.19 6.82 -15.65
CA PRO A 158 -19.50 8.22 -15.40
C PRO A 158 -18.95 8.65 -14.03
N THR A 159 -18.63 9.94 -13.88
CA THR A 159 -18.06 10.50 -12.65
C THR A 159 -18.91 10.24 -11.39
N THR A 160 -20.23 10.10 -11.54
CA THR A 160 -21.17 9.79 -10.45
C THR A 160 -20.97 8.41 -9.82
N GLU A 161 -20.34 7.48 -10.55
CA GLU A 161 -19.98 6.15 -10.07
C GLU A 161 -18.62 6.14 -9.35
N LEU A 162 -17.86 7.23 -9.37
CA LEU A 162 -16.59 7.29 -8.66
C LEU A 162 -16.81 7.47 -7.15
N ARG A 163 -16.11 6.61 -6.39
CA ARG A 163 -15.98 6.64 -4.93
C ARG A 163 -14.50 6.70 -4.59
N LEU A 164 -14.01 7.91 -4.33
CA LEU A 164 -12.58 8.12 -4.09
C LEU A 164 -12.33 8.37 -2.61
N ALA A 165 -11.24 7.87 -2.07
CA ALA A 165 -10.76 8.21 -0.73
C ALA A 165 -9.38 8.84 -0.82
N VAL A 166 -9.11 9.87 -0.02
CA VAL A 166 -7.90 10.68 -0.15
C VAL A 166 -7.25 10.90 1.21
N ALA A 167 -5.95 10.67 1.30
CA ALA A 167 -5.16 11.04 2.47
C ALA A 167 -3.68 11.27 2.07
N PRO A 168 -3.02 12.30 2.62
CA PRO A 168 -1.59 12.51 2.44
C PRO A 168 -0.76 11.58 3.31
N SER A 169 0.49 11.31 2.89
CA SER A 169 1.47 10.54 3.67
C SER A 169 1.82 11.20 5.03
N THR A 170 1.57 12.50 5.15
CA THR A 170 1.83 13.33 6.34
C THR A 170 0.74 13.25 7.41
N CYS A 171 -0.34 12.47 7.22
CA CYS A 171 -1.40 12.30 8.23
C CYS A 171 -1.47 10.87 8.78
N ILE A 172 -2.22 10.70 9.89
CA ILE A 172 -2.40 9.40 10.55
C ILE A 172 -2.98 8.35 9.60
N ALA A 173 -4.00 8.71 8.81
CA ALA A 173 -4.68 7.77 7.92
C ALA A 173 -3.80 7.36 6.74
N GLY A 174 -3.06 8.30 6.15
CA GLY A 174 -2.10 8.04 5.08
C GLY A 174 -0.92 7.20 5.55
N SER A 175 -0.33 7.54 6.70
CA SER A 175 0.75 6.73 7.30
C SER A 175 0.30 5.29 7.55
N TYR A 176 -0.91 5.08 8.08
CA TYR A 176 -1.45 3.74 8.30
C TYR A 176 -1.61 2.95 7.00
N GLN A 177 -2.22 3.54 5.96
CA GLN A 177 -2.48 2.79 4.72
C GLN A 177 -1.18 2.41 4.00
N VAL A 178 -0.15 3.27 4.02
CA VAL A 178 1.14 2.93 3.43
C VAL A 178 1.77 1.76 4.19
N VAL A 179 1.75 1.80 5.53
CA VAL A 179 2.34 0.73 6.36
C VAL A 179 1.57 -0.60 6.23
N ALA A 180 0.30 -0.56 5.85
CA ALA A 180 -0.49 -1.76 5.56
C ALA A 180 -0.11 -2.44 4.23
N ARG A 181 0.94 -1.99 3.53
CA ARG A 181 1.41 -2.56 2.25
C ARG A 181 2.52 -3.58 2.40
N SER A 182 2.78 -4.06 3.62
CA SER A 182 3.85 -5.04 3.90
C SER A 182 3.80 -6.25 2.97
N ILE A 183 2.64 -6.91 2.85
CA ILE A 183 2.46 -8.05 1.92
C ILE A 183 2.61 -7.59 0.46
N GLU A 184 2.04 -6.44 0.09
CA GLU A 184 2.06 -5.96 -1.30
C GLU A 184 3.47 -5.68 -1.82
N THR A 185 4.33 -5.03 -1.02
CA THR A 185 5.73 -4.81 -1.40
C THR A 185 6.48 -6.13 -1.62
N ALA A 186 6.23 -7.14 -0.79
CA ALA A 186 6.81 -8.47 -0.95
C ALA A 186 6.25 -9.21 -2.18
N MET A 187 4.95 -9.10 -2.46
CA MET A 187 4.31 -9.65 -3.66
C MET A 187 4.87 -9.02 -4.94
N HIS A 188 5.03 -7.70 -4.96
CA HIS A 188 5.58 -6.97 -6.10
C HIS A 188 7.03 -7.39 -6.35
N LYS A 189 7.82 -7.52 -5.29
CA LYS A 189 9.20 -8.01 -5.35
C LYS A 189 9.30 -9.45 -5.88
N LEU A 190 8.48 -10.38 -5.38
CA LEU A 190 8.42 -11.75 -5.90
C LEU A 190 8.07 -11.80 -7.39
N HIS A 191 7.10 -10.99 -7.82
CA HIS A 191 6.73 -10.87 -9.24
C HIS A 191 7.88 -10.32 -10.09
N ALA A 192 8.60 -9.31 -9.60
CA ALA A 192 9.78 -8.75 -10.26
C ALA A 192 10.90 -9.81 -10.42
N LEU A 193 11.08 -10.66 -9.40
CA LEU A 193 12.00 -11.81 -9.39
C LEU A 193 11.50 -13.00 -10.22
N LYS A 194 10.36 -12.85 -10.92
CA LYS A 194 9.75 -13.88 -11.79
C LYS A 194 9.26 -15.12 -11.06
N PHE A 195 9.05 -15.03 -9.75
CA PHE A 195 8.32 -16.06 -9.00
C PHE A 195 6.85 -16.07 -9.41
N ASP A 196 6.25 -17.25 -9.57
CA ASP A 196 4.82 -17.37 -9.84
C ASP A 196 4.00 -17.08 -8.58
N VAL A 197 3.61 -15.81 -8.44
CA VAL A 197 2.83 -15.31 -7.30
C VAL A 197 1.45 -15.97 -7.16
N ASN A 198 0.94 -16.67 -8.19
CA ASN A 198 -0.32 -17.43 -8.09
C ASN A 198 -0.19 -18.68 -7.21
N LYS A 199 1.04 -19.11 -6.90
CA LYS A 199 1.31 -20.23 -5.98
C LYS A 199 1.14 -19.85 -4.51
N ILE A 200 0.98 -18.58 -4.20
CA ILE A 200 0.80 -18.09 -2.83
C ILE A 200 -0.62 -18.36 -2.38
N THR A 201 -0.78 -19.20 -1.35
CA THR A 201 -2.08 -19.58 -0.79
C THR A 201 -2.55 -18.60 0.27
N SER A 202 -1.64 -18.14 1.12
CA SER A 202 -1.95 -17.19 2.19
C SER A 202 -0.73 -16.37 2.54
N ALA A 203 -0.96 -15.18 3.09
CA ALA A 203 0.08 -14.28 3.50
C ALA A 203 -0.31 -13.53 4.78
N THR A 204 0.67 -13.32 5.65
CA THR A 204 0.59 -12.38 6.76
C THR A 204 1.74 -11.40 6.67
N GLY A 205 1.49 -10.15 7.05
CA GLY A 205 2.51 -9.12 7.09
C GLY A 205 2.33 -8.25 8.32
N THR A 206 3.45 -7.80 8.89
CA THR A 206 3.44 -6.79 9.94
C THR A 206 4.42 -5.68 9.61
N ALA A 207 4.15 -4.48 10.11
CA ALA A 207 5.09 -3.38 10.04
C ALA A 207 4.81 -2.31 11.11
N PRO A 208 5.85 -1.63 11.63
CA PRO A 208 5.66 -0.60 12.64
C PRO A 208 4.89 0.59 12.07
N LEU A 209 3.93 1.10 12.84
CA LEU A 209 3.27 2.36 12.48
C LEU A 209 4.17 3.52 12.95
N PRO A 210 4.76 4.32 12.03
CA PRO A 210 5.63 5.42 12.42
C PRO A 210 4.81 6.60 12.94
N PRO A 211 5.44 7.53 13.71
CA PRO A 211 4.84 8.83 13.95
C PRO A 211 4.69 9.59 12.63
N PRO A 212 3.51 10.13 12.29
CA PRO A 212 3.33 10.92 11.07
C PRO A 212 4.34 12.08 11.00
N ALA A 213 4.77 12.41 9.80
CA ALA A 213 5.54 13.63 9.57
C ALA A 213 4.69 14.87 9.84
N LYS A 214 5.33 16.04 9.93
CA LYS A 214 4.60 17.31 10.08
C LYS A 214 3.78 17.57 8.82
N THR A 215 2.60 18.17 8.96
CA THR A 215 1.79 18.59 7.80
C THR A 215 2.63 19.45 6.86
N GLY A 216 2.63 19.10 5.57
CA GLY A 216 3.45 19.74 4.53
C GLY A 216 4.88 19.21 4.39
N ASP A 217 5.35 18.33 5.29
CA ASP A 217 6.63 17.61 5.13
C ASP A 217 6.44 16.29 4.38
N THR A 218 6.06 16.38 3.11
CA THR A 218 5.75 15.21 2.27
C THR A 218 6.94 14.26 2.14
N VAL A 219 8.17 14.79 2.05
CA VAL A 219 9.40 13.97 2.00
C VAL A 219 9.58 13.20 3.31
N GLY A 220 9.38 13.82 4.46
CA GLY A 220 9.42 13.14 5.76
C GLY A 220 8.31 12.09 5.89
N GLY A 221 7.10 12.39 5.38
CA GLY A 221 5.97 11.46 5.36
C GLY A 221 6.26 10.19 4.57
N ILE A 222 6.68 10.36 3.32
CA ILE A 222 7.12 9.28 2.42
C ILE A 222 8.29 8.51 3.03
N GLY A 223 9.29 9.21 3.57
CA GLY A 223 10.47 8.60 4.17
C GLY A 223 10.13 7.65 5.31
N ARG A 224 9.37 8.13 6.31
CA ARG A 224 9.03 7.32 7.49
C ARG A 224 8.17 6.11 7.16
N THR A 225 7.20 6.26 6.27
CA THR A 225 6.31 5.15 5.91
C THR A 225 7.02 4.10 5.07
N ASN A 226 7.93 4.49 4.17
CA ASN A 226 8.79 3.55 3.46
C ASN A 226 9.78 2.88 4.41
N ASP A 227 10.42 3.63 5.32
CA ASP A 227 11.37 3.05 6.28
C ASP A 227 10.71 2.01 7.19
N ALA A 228 9.43 2.20 7.55
CA ALA A 228 8.65 1.18 8.24
C ALA A 228 8.58 -0.14 7.45
N MET A 229 8.49 -0.09 6.11
CA MET A 229 8.49 -1.28 5.25
C MET A 229 9.90 -1.86 5.14
N LEU A 230 10.82 -1.04 4.67
CA LEU A 230 12.19 -1.42 4.33
C LEU A 230 12.94 -2.00 5.52
N TYR A 231 12.74 -1.45 6.72
CA TYR A 231 13.56 -1.75 7.88
C TYR A 231 12.79 -2.36 9.04
N GLY A 232 11.44 -2.36 9.00
CA GLY A 232 10.61 -2.89 10.08
C GLY A 232 9.60 -3.95 9.66
N ALA A 233 9.30 -4.12 8.36
CA ALA A 233 8.26 -5.06 7.96
C ALA A 233 8.74 -6.51 7.92
N THR A 234 7.86 -7.40 8.35
CA THR A 234 8.06 -8.85 8.26
C THR A 234 6.90 -9.46 7.50
N VAL A 235 7.16 -10.34 6.55
CA VAL A 235 6.11 -11.03 5.78
C VAL A 235 6.30 -12.54 5.86
N THR A 236 5.21 -13.27 6.05
CA THR A 236 5.18 -14.73 5.97
C THR A 236 4.25 -15.16 4.85
N PHE A 237 4.74 -16.02 3.96
CA PHE A 237 3.98 -16.65 2.89
C PHE A 237 3.83 -18.15 3.10
N TRP A 238 2.65 -18.67 2.78
CA TRP A 238 2.38 -20.10 2.60
C TRP A 238 2.19 -20.37 1.12
N VAL A 239 3.03 -21.20 0.54
CA VAL A 239 3.20 -21.29 -0.91
C VAL A 239 3.16 -22.74 -1.38
N ASP A 240 2.35 -23.02 -2.39
CA ASP A 240 2.31 -24.30 -3.11
C ASP A 240 3.34 -24.31 -4.24
N ALA A 241 4.62 -24.38 -3.87
CA ALA A 241 5.76 -24.39 -4.79
C ALA A 241 6.83 -25.40 -4.36
N SER A 242 7.66 -25.79 -5.33
CA SER A 242 8.83 -26.63 -5.08
C SER A 242 9.90 -25.87 -4.30
N ASP A 243 10.77 -26.62 -3.62
CA ASP A 243 11.87 -26.06 -2.84
C ASP A 243 12.82 -25.25 -3.73
N GLU A 244 13.10 -25.74 -4.94
CA GLU A 244 13.98 -25.10 -5.91
C GLU A 244 13.46 -23.74 -6.37
N GLU A 245 12.13 -23.61 -6.57
CA GLU A 245 11.50 -22.35 -6.95
C GLU A 245 11.57 -21.31 -5.83
N ILE A 246 11.41 -21.74 -4.58
CA ILE A 246 11.48 -20.84 -3.42
C ILE A 246 12.93 -20.43 -3.18
N GLU A 247 13.86 -21.38 -3.18
CA GLU A 247 15.28 -21.15 -2.92
C GLU A 247 15.92 -20.21 -3.95
N ALA A 248 15.42 -20.22 -5.19
CA ALA A 248 15.86 -19.31 -6.25
C ALA A 248 15.54 -17.83 -6.00
N VAL A 249 14.60 -17.50 -5.10
CA VAL A 249 14.14 -16.11 -4.89
C VAL A 249 14.19 -15.65 -3.44
N ALA A 250 14.13 -16.56 -2.46
CA ALA A 250 13.87 -16.22 -1.05
C ALA A 250 14.90 -15.26 -0.45
N SER A 251 16.19 -15.39 -0.79
CA SER A 251 17.26 -14.51 -0.31
C SER A 251 17.18 -13.09 -0.86
N ASP A 252 16.55 -12.92 -2.01
CA ASP A 252 16.54 -11.66 -2.74
C ASP A 252 15.29 -10.83 -2.45
N VAL A 253 14.27 -11.42 -1.82
CA VAL A 253 13.03 -10.70 -1.46
C VAL A 253 13.28 -9.56 -0.46
N PRO A 254 14.03 -9.71 0.65
CA PRO A 254 14.18 -8.64 1.63
C PRO A 254 14.90 -7.41 1.06
N SER A 255 14.61 -6.24 1.65
CA SER A 255 15.17 -4.95 1.24
C SER A 255 16.70 -4.89 1.28
N CYS A 256 17.33 -5.67 2.16
CA CYS A 256 18.79 -5.75 2.28
C CYS A 256 19.49 -6.36 1.07
N SER A 257 18.76 -6.90 0.09
CA SER A 257 19.31 -7.32 -1.20
C SER A 257 19.55 -6.16 -2.18
N SER A 258 18.95 -4.99 -1.92
CA SER A 258 19.10 -3.80 -2.76
C SER A 258 20.41 -3.06 -2.50
N ARG A 259 20.98 -2.48 -3.57
CA ARG A 259 22.17 -1.62 -3.48
C ARG A 259 21.93 -0.30 -2.73
N ASP A 260 20.68 0.14 -2.63
CA ASP A 260 20.31 1.40 -1.98
C ASP A 260 19.99 1.22 -0.48
N TYR A 261 20.01 -0.02 0.03
CA TYR A 261 19.75 -0.33 1.44
C TYR A 261 20.78 0.30 2.39
N GLY A 262 20.34 0.57 3.63
CA GLY A 262 21.23 0.85 4.76
C GLY A 262 21.16 2.27 5.30
N ARG A 263 20.18 3.07 4.87
CA ARG A 263 19.98 4.45 5.32
C ARG A 263 18.52 4.90 5.16
N PRO A 264 18.05 5.89 5.94
CA PRO A 264 16.66 6.35 5.86
C PRO A 264 16.26 6.75 4.43
N PHE A 265 15.06 6.37 4.00
CA PHE A 265 14.57 6.56 2.64
C PHE A 265 14.51 8.02 2.25
N ALA A 266 14.18 8.94 3.17
CA ALA A 266 14.24 10.38 2.91
C ALA A 266 15.65 10.85 2.47
N THR A 267 16.72 10.21 2.97
CA THR A 267 18.10 10.49 2.56
C THR A 267 18.37 9.94 1.16
N ILE A 268 17.94 8.70 0.88
CA ILE A 268 18.04 8.08 -0.45
C ILE A 268 17.33 8.95 -1.49
N PHE A 269 16.08 9.30 -1.19
CA PHE A 269 15.22 10.05 -2.09
C PHE A 269 15.77 11.44 -2.38
N LYS A 270 16.34 12.11 -1.35
CA LYS A 270 17.04 13.39 -1.54
C LYS A 270 18.28 13.27 -2.42
N ASP A 271 19.10 12.24 -2.22
CA ASP A 271 20.33 12.03 -3.02
C ASP A 271 20.05 11.77 -4.50
N TYR A 272 18.89 11.18 -4.79
CA TYR A 272 18.38 11.01 -6.15
C TYR A 272 17.52 12.20 -6.64
N GLU A 273 17.60 13.35 -5.96
CA GLU A 273 16.91 14.59 -6.33
C GLU A 273 15.39 14.44 -6.41
N TYR A 274 14.83 13.59 -5.54
CA TYR A 274 13.41 13.27 -5.45
C TYR A 274 12.84 12.56 -6.69
N ASP A 275 13.70 11.85 -7.43
CA ASP A 275 13.33 11.04 -8.58
C ASP A 275 13.22 9.56 -8.21
N PHE A 276 11.99 9.04 -8.11
CA PHE A 276 11.72 7.64 -7.81
C PHE A 276 12.31 6.68 -8.86
N TYR A 277 12.50 7.11 -10.12
CA TYR A 277 13.04 6.25 -11.18
C TYR A 277 14.53 5.98 -11.03
N LYS A 278 15.25 6.79 -10.24
CA LYS A 278 16.67 6.59 -9.95
C LYS A 278 16.91 5.65 -8.77
N VAL A 279 15.92 5.48 -7.90
CA VAL A 279 15.96 4.50 -6.79
C VAL A 279 15.91 3.10 -7.38
N ASP A 280 16.71 2.17 -6.84
CA ASP A 280 16.60 0.76 -7.18
C ASP A 280 15.15 0.27 -6.96
N PRO A 281 14.43 -0.14 -8.02
CA PRO A 281 13.03 -0.57 -7.88
C PRO A 281 12.90 -1.81 -6.99
N LEU A 282 13.99 -2.56 -6.81
CA LEU A 282 14.06 -3.72 -5.94
C LEU A 282 14.22 -3.36 -4.45
N LEU A 283 14.43 -2.08 -4.09
CA LEU A 283 14.48 -1.63 -2.71
C LEU A 283 13.14 -1.83 -2.01
N PHE A 284 12.02 -1.49 -2.66
CA PHE A 284 10.67 -1.50 -2.10
C PHE A 284 10.18 -2.92 -1.78
N SER A 285 10.54 -3.39 -0.58
CA SER A 285 10.35 -4.76 -0.11
C SER A 285 10.48 -4.80 1.41
N PRO A 286 10.03 -5.87 2.09
CA PRO A 286 10.04 -5.93 3.54
C PRO A 286 11.47 -6.09 4.10
N ALA A 287 11.65 -5.76 5.37
CA ALA A 287 12.90 -5.99 6.09
C ALA A 287 13.25 -7.48 6.21
N SER A 288 12.23 -8.34 6.35
CA SER A 288 12.40 -9.80 6.33
C SER A 288 11.22 -10.53 5.72
N VAL A 289 11.51 -11.72 5.19
CA VAL A 289 10.51 -12.65 4.67
C VAL A 289 10.70 -14.04 5.26
N THR A 290 9.60 -14.74 5.49
CA THR A 290 9.54 -16.18 5.73
C THR A 290 8.65 -16.84 4.69
N ILE A 291 9.11 -17.89 4.03
CA ILE A 291 8.34 -18.64 3.03
C ILE A 291 8.25 -20.09 3.49
N HIS A 292 7.03 -20.58 3.66
CA HIS A 292 6.73 -21.97 3.96
C HIS A 292 6.26 -22.68 2.68
N SER A 293 6.94 -23.76 2.30
CA SER A 293 6.44 -24.65 1.24
C SER A 293 5.33 -25.55 1.79
N LEU A 294 4.18 -25.54 1.13
CA LEU A 294 3.08 -26.46 1.39
C LEU A 294 3.31 -27.84 0.77
N GLN A 295 4.25 -27.97 -0.18
CA GLN A 295 4.58 -29.23 -0.83
C GLN A 295 5.53 -30.07 0.04
N SER A 296 6.61 -29.46 0.54
CA SER A 296 7.66 -30.16 1.31
C SER A 296 7.57 -29.96 2.82
N GLY A 297 6.96 -28.88 3.29
CA GLY A 297 6.98 -28.46 4.69
C GLY A 297 8.24 -27.69 5.10
N ASN A 298 9.16 -27.44 4.16
CA ASN A 298 10.38 -26.67 4.42
C ASN A 298 10.10 -25.16 4.55
N THR A 299 11.05 -24.45 5.18
CA THR A 299 10.92 -23.03 5.49
C THR A 299 12.22 -22.29 5.17
N TRP A 300 12.09 -21.13 4.51
CA TRP A 300 13.18 -20.20 4.24
C TRP A 300 12.89 -18.88 4.94
N SER A 301 13.85 -18.37 5.72
CA SER A 301 13.74 -17.08 6.39
C SER A 301 14.97 -16.24 6.07
N HIS A 302 14.73 -15.06 5.50
CA HIS A 302 15.79 -14.15 5.06
C HIS A 302 15.48 -12.70 5.47
N GLY A 303 16.55 -11.89 5.56
CA GLY A 303 16.47 -10.50 5.99
C GLY A 303 16.41 -10.35 7.51
N GLN A 304 16.27 -9.10 7.96
CA GLN A 304 16.24 -8.73 9.37
C GLN A 304 15.64 -7.34 9.55
N ILE A 305 15.08 -7.09 10.73
CA ILE A 305 14.68 -5.74 11.16
C ILE A 305 15.95 -4.92 11.43
N ASP A 306 15.99 -3.67 10.94
CA ASP A 306 17.05 -2.71 11.22
C ASP A 306 16.55 -1.61 12.15
N THR A 307 16.67 -1.88 13.45
CA THR A 307 16.22 -0.98 14.52
C THR A 307 16.95 0.37 14.51
N ASP A 308 18.22 0.39 14.10
CA ASP A 308 19.02 1.61 14.15
C ASP A 308 18.59 2.60 13.08
N ILE A 309 18.28 2.12 11.87
CA ILE A 309 17.71 2.96 10.81
C ILE A 309 16.29 3.42 11.17
N LEU A 310 15.44 2.53 11.70
CA LEU A 310 14.12 2.92 12.21
C LEU A 310 14.22 4.03 13.26
N ARG A 311 15.20 3.94 14.17
CA ARG A 311 15.43 4.99 15.18
C ARG A 311 15.85 6.31 14.56
N GLN A 312 16.73 6.29 13.57
CA GLN A 312 17.13 7.50 12.83
C GLN A 312 15.94 8.14 12.10
N SER A 313 15.04 7.32 11.54
CA SER A 313 13.88 7.77 10.77
C SER A 313 12.74 8.33 11.64
N PHE A 314 12.38 7.61 12.71
CA PHE A 314 11.18 7.91 13.49
C PHE A 314 11.42 8.92 14.61
N VAL A 315 12.65 9.00 15.13
CA VAL A 315 12.99 9.86 16.27
C VAL A 315 13.63 11.15 15.77
N SER A 316 12.80 12.15 15.46
CA SER A 316 13.24 13.53 15.25
C SER A 316 13.09 14.34 16.55
N LYS A 317 14.12 15.08 16.96
CA LYS A 317 14.04 16.09 18.03
C LYS A 317 13.31 17.35 17.58
#